data_AF-A0ABD3P9U9-F1
#
_entry.id   AF-A0ABD3P9U9-F1
#
_cell.length_a   1.000
_cell.length_b   1.000
_cell.length_c   1.000
_cell.angle_alpha   90.00
_cell.angle_beta   90.00
_cell.angle_gamma   90.00
#
_symmetry.space_group_name_H-M   'P 1'
#
loop_
_entity.id
_entity.type
_entity.pdbx_description
1 polymer ?
#
loop_
_entity_poly.entity_id
_entity_poly.type
_entity_poly.pdbx_seq_one_letter_code
_entity_poly.pdbx_strand_id
1 'polypeptide(L)'
;MKFATIAIAFALATKSNGFSPRTVDPAIRSIAPSGYSPAFYEAADVPSTSSRSTSLSLFSSQSRAASKFNAPAKSKGDVTEAEVRALFELWNSALATGDSRIVASRYTKSPVLLATVSDKPRTDFDSVNDYFVEFLKKKPQGKIIEGKINIGDGWASDAGIYEFTMGATGDKVKARYTYNYVKEDGIWKIQHHHSSVMPEEIAMGKAITESEVRGLFSLWNNALATLDPKKVASRYAKKGVLLPTVSDTPRTDFASIEDYFKKFCLLKPQGEILDSYVTIGKNWCSDVGIYEFTMGATGKKVKGRYTFVYVYEDGEWKINHHHSSVLPEGIVTAEPITEKQVRGLFNLWNDALATLDPKKVAARYASKGVLLPTVSDVPRTDYPGIEDYFTKFLKLKPQGKIESGNIMIGTNWAQDAGIYEFTMGATGAKVKGRYTFVYVFEDGEWKISQHHSSVMPEASAPQAITEEEVKNLFQLWNSALATLDPDAVAKRYAKKGVLLPTVSDVPRTDYDLIKDYFEGFLKKKPQGEILESHVTIGNNWCQDAGIYEFTMGATGDKVKGRYSFVYVWEDGQWKISHHHSSVMPEAFLGSSPKPAVKKEEVKKEEPAMPLL
;
A
#
# COMPACT_ATOMS: atom_id res chain seq x y z
N MET A 1 -29.10 26.92 19.80
CA MET A 1 -28.93 26.69 21.26
C MET A 1 -27.47 26.93 21.65
N LYS A 2 -27.14 26.89 22.94
CA LYS A 2 -25.86 27.32 23.53
C LYS A 2 -24.67 26.39 23.21
N PHE A 3 -23.45 26.90 23.43
CA PHE A 3 -22.15 26.23 23.40
C PHE A 3 -22.08 24.92 24.22
N ALA A 4 -21.19 24.00 23.81
CA ALA A 4 -20.36 23.21 24.72
C ALA A 4 -19.08 22.70 24.01
N THR A 5 -17.92 23.05 24.56
CA THR A 5 -16.60 22.48 24.20
C THR A 5 -16.32 21.28 25.11
N ILE A 6 -15.87 20.14 24.59
CA ILE A 6 -15.36 19.02 25.41
C ILE A 6 -14.04 18.50 24.84
N ALA A 7 -13.08 18.26 25.75
CA ALA A 7 -11.71 17.85 25.44
C ALA A 7 -11.59 16.34 25.19
N ILE A 8 -10.55 15.96 24.43
CA ILE A 8 -10.17 14.55 24.19
C ILE A 8 -9.28 14.08 25.34
N ALA A 9 -9.70 13.03 26.04
CA ALA A 9 -8.88 12.33 27.03
C ALA A 9 -8.46 10.95 26.48
N PHE A 10 -7.16 10.65 26.56
CA PHE A 10 -6.62 9.33 26.25
C PHE A 10 -6.95 8.34 27.37
N ALA A 11 -7.40 7.14 27.00
CA ALA A 11 -7.49 5.98 27.89
C ALA A 11 -6.83 4.77 27.23
N LEU A 12 -5.83 4.18 27.90
CA LEU A 12 -5.16 2.97 27.44
C LEU A 12 -6.08 1.76 27.54
N ALA A 13 -6.01 0.87 26.55
CA ALA A 13 -6.69 -0.42 26.59
C ALA A 13 -5.93 -1.42 27.47
N THR A 14 -6.66 -2.12 28.35
CA THR A 14 -6.19 -3.31 29.06
C THR A 14 -7.07 -4.51 28.72
N LYS A 15 -6.46 -5.61 28.25
CA LYS A 15 -7.10 -6.94 28.16
C LYS A 15 -6.05 -8.06 28.23
N SER A 16 -6.08 -8.85 29.30
CA SER A 16 -5.76 -10.29 29.25
C SER A 16 -6.16 -10.99 30.56
N ASN A 17 -7.29 -11.70 30.53
CA ASN A 17 -7.44 -12.96 31.28
C ASN A 17 -6.94 -14.07 30.32
N GLY A 18 -6.25 -15.16 30.67
CA GLY A 18 -5.97 -15.76 31.98
C GLY A 18 -6.52 -17.19 32.02
N PHE A 19 -5.68 -18.24 32.00
CA PHE A 19 -6.10 -19.63 32.31
C PHE A 19 -4.93 -20.59 32.65
N SER A 20 -4.89 -20.98 33.92
CA SER A 20 -4.44 -22.23 34.61
C SER A 20 -3.11 -23.00 34.33
N PRO A 21 -2.60 -23.75 35.36
CA PRO A 21 -1.28 -24.41 35.34
C PRO A 21 -1.33 -25.96 35.29
N ARG A 22 -0.16 -26.60 35.07
CA ARG A 22 0.18 -27.96 35.53
C ARG A 22 1.69 -28.11 35.82
N THR A 23 2.00 -29.01 36.75
CA THR A 23 3.33 -29.33 37.35
C THR A 23 4.02 -30.52 36.67
N VAL A 24 5.37 -30.64 36.71
CA VAL A 24 6.20 -31.70 37.35
C VAL A 24 7.72 -31.33 37.36
N ASP A 25 8.27 -31.01 38.53
CA ASP A 25 9.44 -31.54 39.30
C ASP A 25 10.70 -32.26 38.65
N PRO A 26 11.83 -32.55 39.36
CA PRO A 26 13.01 -31.65 39.49
C PRO A 26 14.44 -32.29 39.41
N ALA A 27 15.52 -31.48 39.38
CA ALA A 27 16.92 -31.74 39.87
C ALA A 27 17.92 -30.66 39.32
N ILE A 28 19.06 -30.25 39.93
CA ILE A 28 19.68 -30.41 41.26
C ILE A 28 20.74 -29.29 41.48
N ARG A 29 20.80 -28.66 42.69
CA ARG A 29 21.94 -27.91 43.36
C ARG A 29 22.66 -26.78 42.55
N SER A 30 23.35 -25.76 43.09
CA SER A 30 23.91 -25.34 44.40
C SER A 30 24.29 -23.82 44.27
N ILE A 31 24.51 -22.94 45.25
CA ILE A 31 24.46 -22.91 46.74
C ILE A 31 24.29 -21.44 47.20
N ALA A 32 23.75 -21.22 48.41
CA ALA A 32 23.75 -19.98 49.23
C ALA A 32 23.66 -20.43 50.73
N PRO A 33 23.58 -19.61 51.82
CA PRO A 33 23.13 -18.21 51.89
C PRO A 33 23.73 -17.29 53.00
N SER A 34 23.16 -16.08 53.13
CA SER A 34 22.99 -15.25 54.36
C SER A 34 24.24 -14.68 55.08
N GLY A 35 24.17 -13.56 55.81
CA GLY A 35 23.07 -12.63 56.10
C GLY A 35 23.22 -11.94 57.47
N TYR A 36 22.34 -10.97 57.76
CA TYR A 36 22.12 -10.28 59.06
C TYR A 36 23.07 -9.16 59.54
N SER A 37 22.44 -8.09 60.05
CA SER A 37 23.01 -7.00 60.87
C SER A 37 23.15 -7.41 62.34
N PRO A 38 23.80 -6.60 63.21
CA PRO A 38 22.99 -5.83 64.15
C PRO A 38 23.56 -4.42 64.50
N ALA A 39 23.03 -3.83 65.57
CA ALA A 39 23.06 -2.43 65.97
C ALA A 39 23.97 -2.09 67.18
N PHE A 40 24.29 -0.80 67.32
CA PHE A 40 24.61 0.01 68.54
C PHE A 40 25.07 -0.67 69.85
N TYR A 41 26.22 -0.23 70.41
CA TYR A 41 26.27 0.57 71.68
C TYR A 41 27.69 1.14 71.99
N GLU A 42 27.71 2.22 72.78
CA GLU A 42 28.85 2.91 73.45
C GLU A 42 29.55 2.04 74.53
N ALA A 43 30.70 2.36 75.16
CA ALA A 43 31.81 3.35 75.00
C ALA A 43 32.97 2.94 75.96
N ALA A 44 34.19 3.51 75.82
CA ALA A 44 35.17 3.64 76.93
C ALA A 44 36.39 4.53 76.57
N ASP A 45 36.87 5.24 77.59
CA ASP A 45 37.78 6.41 77.59
C ASP A 45 39.29 6.24 77.28
N VAL A 46 39.83 7.41 76.88
CA VAL A 46 41.17 8.05 76.96
C VAL A 46 42.22 7.50 77.98
N PRO A 47 43.53 7.78 77.79
CA PRO A 47 44.09 9.00 78.38
C PRO A 47 45.09 9.80 77.52
N SER A 48 45.22 11.08 77.87
CA SER A 48 46.05 12.10 77.21
C SER A 48 47.54 12.09 77.59
N THR A 49 48.41 12.65 76.74
CA THR A 49 49.45 13.60 77.21
C THR A 49 49.72 14.68 76.16
N SER A 50 50.15 15.86 76.61
CA SER A 50 50.52 16.99 75.75
C SER A 50 52.03 17.20 75.72
N SER A 51 52.57 17.72 74.61
CA SER A 51 53.15 19.08 74.55
C SER A 51 54.13 19.32 73.39
N ARG A 52 54.27 20.60 73.02
CA ARG A 52 55.38 21.24 72.28
C ARG A 52 55.71 20.81 70.84
N SER A 53 55.11 21.57 69.92
CA SER A 53 55.81 22.52 69.02
C SER A 53 57.26 22.21 68.65
N THR A 54 57.48 21.87 67.38
CA THR A 54 58.66 22.30 66.60
C THR A 54 58.20 22.94 65.29
N SER A 55 58.71 24.14 65.03
CA SER A 55 58.44 24.92 63.82
C SER A 55 59.35 24.46 62.67
N LEU A 56 58.79 24.25 61.47
CA LEU A 56 59.56 24.27 60.22
C LEU A 56 59.03 25.40 59.32
N SER A 57 59.81 26.47 59.20
CA SER A 57 59.57 27.53 58.21
C SER A 57 60.20 27.13 56.87
N LEU A 58 59.38 27.06 55.82
CA LEU A 58 59.83 26.99 54.42
C LEU A 58 59.02 27.97 53.57
N PHE A 59 59.28 29.27 53.74
CA PHE A 59 58.80 30.34 52.87
C PHE A 59 59.96 31.25 52.45
N SER A 60 60.38 31.16 51.20
CA SER A 60 61.40 32.04 50.61
C SER A 60 61.09 32.38 49.15
N SER A 61 59.99 33.10 48.92
CA SER A 61 59.77 33.95 47.72
C SER A 61 58.46 34.74 47.82
N GLN A 62 58.26 35.51 48.90
CA GLN A 62 57.18 36.50 48.91
C GLN A 62 57.54 37.68 47.99
N SER A 63 56.71 37.91 46.97
CA SER A 63 56.71 39.17 46.25
C SER A 63 56.24 40.30 47.18
N ARG A 64 56.78 41.51 46.95
CA ARG A 64 56.70 42.67 47.87
C ARG A 64 55.28 43.26 48.08
N ALA A 65 54.24 42.61 47.56
CA ALA A 65 52.84 43.01 47.63
C ALA A 65 52.05 42.32 48.77
N ALA A 66 52.44 41.12 49.18
CA ALA A 66 51.65 40.32 50.15
C ALA A 66 51.69 40.84 51.60
N SER A 67 52.71 41.61 51.97
CA SER A 67 52.99 41.97 53.38
C SER A 67 52.27 43.22 53.91
N LYS A 68 51.24 43.74 53.21
CA LYS A 68 50.54 44.99 53.60
C LYS A 68 49.10 44.83 54.09
N PHE A 69 48.51 43.63 54.04
CA PHE A 69 47.06 43.46 54.26
C PHE A 69 46.63 42.87 55.63
N ASN A 70 47.55 42.66 56.57
CA ASN A 70 47.25 42.21 57.94
C ASN A 70 47.73 43.21 59.03
N ALA A 71 47.41 44.49 58.85
CA ALA A 71 47.49 45.49 59.93
C ALA A 71 46.06 45.81 60.40
N PRO A 72 45.78 45.87 61.72
CA PRO A 72 44.47 46.27 62.21
C PRO A 72 44.26 47.78 61.96
N ALA A 73 43.48 48.10 60.93
CA ALA A 73 43.15 49.48 60.59
C ALA A 73 42.19 50.10 61.62
N LYS A 74 42.41 51.39 61.92
CA LYS A 74 41.58 52.18 62.85
C LYS A 74 40.15 52.34 62.33
N SER A 75 39.21 52.53 63.24
CA SER A 75 37.78 52.69 62.94
C SER A 75 37.43 54.03 62.28
N LYS A 76 36.28 54.03 61.58
CA LYS A 76 35.69 55.13 60.77
C LYS A 76 36.44 55.49 59.48
N GLY A 77 36.18 54.65 58.48
CA GLY A 77 36.28 54.95 57.06
C GLY A 77 35.60 53.81 56.30
N ASP A 78 34.64 54.12 55.44
CA ASP A 78 34.05 53.12 54.55
C ASP A 78 35.12 52.56 53.60
N VAL A 79 34.97 51.30 53.19
CA VAL A 79 35.94 50.66 52.28
C VAL A 79 36.00 51.43 50.96
N THR A 80 37.21 51.78 50.50
CA THR A 80 37.37 52.52 49.26
C THR A 80 37.10 51.63 48.04
N GLU A 81 36.74 52.20 46.89
CA GLU A 81 36.53 51.42 45.66
C GLU A 81 37.77 50.59 45.28
N ALA A 82 38.97 51.13 45.50
CA ALA A 82 40.23 50.43 45.26
C ALA A 82 40.40 49.20 46.17
N GLU A 83 39.99 49.29 47.44
CA GLU A 83 39.99 48.16 48.38
C GLU A 83 38.91 47.13 48.01
N VAL A 84 37.72 47.56 47.53
CA VAL A 84 36.69 46.65 47.00
C VAL A 84 37.22 45.87 45.79
N ARG A 85 37.91 46.52 44.84
CA ARG A 85 38.58 45.82 43.72
C ARG A 85 39.63 44.82 44.21
N ALA A 86 40.37 45.16 45.27
CA ALA A 86 41.34 44.23 45.85
C ALA A 86 40.70 42.96 46.46
N LEU A 87 39.42 43.00 46.86
CA LEU A 87 38.68 41.81 47.29
C LEU A 87 38.43 40.82 46.15
N PHE A 88 38.20 41.31 44.91
CA PHE A 88 38.15 40.45 43.73
C PHE A 88 39.52 39.78 43.50
N GLU A 89 40.61 40.55 43.51
CA GLU A 89 41.95 39.99 43.29
C GLU A 89 42.38 39.00 44.39
N LEU A 90 41.94 39.20 45.63
CA LEU A 90 42.13 38.25 46.73
C LEU A 90 41.39 36.93 46.50
N TRP A 91 40.18 36.97 45.94
CA TRP A 91 39.42 35.77 45.56
C TRP A 91 39.98 35.11 44.29
N ASN A 92 40.42 35.89 43.30
CA ASN A 92 41.06 35.44 42.08
C ASN A 92 42.42 34.73 42.37
N SER A 93 43.18 35.27 43.32
CA SER A 93 44.37 34.66 43.88
C SER A 93 44.08 33.36 44.64
N ALA A 94 42.92 33.25 45.30
CA ALA A 94 42.49 31.99 45.91
C ALA A 94 42.24 30.91 44.84
N LEU A 95 41.64 31.25 43.68
CA LEU A 95 41.49 30.31 42.57
C LEU A 95 42.85 29.80 42.08
N ALA A 96 43.86 30.67 42.01
CA ALA A 96 45.21 30.33 41.56
C ALA A 96 45.91 29.29 42.47
N THR A 97 45.48 29.12 43.72
CA THR A 97 46.03 28.09 44.62
C THR A 97 45.62 26.66 44.24
N GLY A 98 44.50 26.49 43.52
CA GLY A 98 43.92 25.17 43.25
C GLY A 98 43.24 24.50 44.46
N ASP A 99 43.23 25.11 45.64
CA ASP A 99 42.56 24.56 46.84
C ASP A 99 41.16 25.17 47.02
N SER A 100 40.13 24.34 46.82
CA SER A 100 38.72 24.72 46.93
C SER A 100 38.35 25.28 48.30
N ARG A 101 39.04 24.85 49.37
CA ARG A 101 38.81 25.32 50.75
C ARG A 101 39.31 26.75 50.94
N ILE A 102 40.42 27.11 50.28
CA ILE A 102 40.94 28.49 50.30
C ILE A 102 39.96 29.42 49.56
N VAL A 103 39.36 28.96 48.46
CA VAL A 103 38.32 29.71 47.74
C VAL A 103 37.05 29.84 48.60
N ALA A 104 36.56 28.74 49.17
CA ALA A 104 35.37 28.74 50.04
C ALA A 104 35.56 29.63 51.29
N SER A 105 36.78 29.71 51.85
CA SER A 105 37.10 30.59 52.99
C SER A 105 36.89 32.10 52.73
N ARG A 106 36.79 32.52 51.47
CA ARG A 106 36.50 33.92 51.08
C ARG A 106 35.03 34.30 51.25
N TYR A 107 34.16 33.32 51.46
CA TYR A 107 32.72 33.51 51.64
C TYR A 107 32.35 33.61 53.13
N THR A 108 31.19 34.20 53.43
CA THR A 108 30.61 34.22 54.78
C THR A 108 30.19 32.82 55.23
N LYS A 109 29.76 32.67 56.49
CA LYS A 109 29.24 31.38 57.03
C LYS A 109 27.94 30.95 56.36
N SER A 110 27.18 31.88 55.77
CA SER A 110 25.90 31.63 55.10
C SER A 110 25.82 32.40 53.77
N PRO A 111 26.67 32.08 52.78
CA PRO A 111 26.74 32.81 51.52
C PRO A 111 25.58 32.48 50.58
N VAL A 112 25.50 33.17 49.44
CA VAL A 112 24.71 32.72 48.28
C VAL A 112 25.59 32.77 47.04
N LEU A 113 25.98 31.63 46.51
CA LEU A 113 26.68 31.51 45.22
C LEU A 113 25.73 30.92 44.16
N LEU A 114 25.46 31.73 43.14
CA LEU A 114 24.78 31.35 41.89
C LEU A 114 25.85 31.27 40.80
N ALA A 115 26.34 30.04 40.57
CA ALA A 115 27.54 29.81 39.76
C ALA A 115 27.23 29.60 38.26
N THR A 116 28.18 29.96 37.41
CA THR A 116 28.02 30.00 35.94
C THR A 116 27.66 28.65 35.29
N VAL A 117 28.06 27.54 35.92
CA VAL A 117 27.92 26.17 35.39
C VAL A 117 27.18 25.23 36.36
N SER A 118 26.32 25.75 37.23
CA SER A 118 25.42 24.94 38.06
C SER A 118 24.10 25.65 38.31
N ASP A 119 23.01 24.90 38.16
CA ASP A 119 21.62 25.29 38.44
C ASP A 119 21.28 25.30 39.95
N LYS A 120 22.11 24.66 40.78
CA LYS A 120 21.94 24.59 42.23
C LYS A 120 22.64 25.77 42.94
N PRO A 121 21.90 26.62 43.69
CA PRO A 121 22.52 27.59 44.60
C PRO A 121 23.43 26.90 45.63
N ARG A 122 24.51 27.56 46.03
CA ARG A 122 25.35 27.13 47.17
C ARG A 122 25.17 28.11 48.32
N THR A 123 24.83 27.58 49.51
CA THR A 123 24.30 28.38 50.64
C THR A 123 25.11 28.26 51.93
N ASP A 124 26.20 27.50 51.91
CA ASP A 124 27.06 27.16 53.05
C ASP A 124 28.49 26.87 52.55
N PHE A 125 29.43 26.68 53.49
CA PHE A 125 30.83 26.44 53.17
C PHE A 125 31.05 25.16 52.34
N ASP A 126 30.40 24.05 52.73
CA ASP A 126 30.64 22.74 52.12
C ASP A 126 30.13 22.67 50.67
N SER A 127 28.96 23.24 50.40
CA SER A 127 28.36 23.29 49.07
C SER A 127 29.10 24.26 48.13
N VAL A 128 29.69 25.35 48.66
CA VAL A 128 30.62 26.21 47.92
C VAL A 128 31.93 25.48 47.63
N ASN A 129 32.51 24.78 48.62
CA ASN A 129 33.74 24.00 48.47
C ASN A 129 33.56 22.89 47.41
N ASP A 130 32.49 22.11 47.47
CA ASP A 130 32.10 21.09 46.48
C ASP A 130 32.12 21.63 45.05
N TYR A 131 31.47 22.77 44.81
CA TYR A 131 31.46 23.41 43.50
C TYR A 131 32.89 23.72 43.00
N PHE A 132 33.76 24.23 43.89
CA PHE A 132 35.12 24.60 43.50
C PHE A 132 36.07 23.40 43.31
N VAL A 133 35.79 22.21 43.89
CA VAL A 133 36.57 20.99 43.61
C VAL A 133 36.58 20.65 42.11
N GLU A 134 35.43 20.74 41.44
CA GLU A 134 35.35 20.49 40.00
C GLU A 134 35.77 21.71 39.17
N PHE A 135 35.39 22.93 39.60
CA PHE A 135 35.69 24.15 38.84
C PHE A 135 37.19 24.42 38.73
N LEU A 136 37.97 24.19 39.79
CA LEU A 136 39.41 24.47 39.82
C LEU A 136 40.24 23.55 38.92
N LYS A 137 39.74 22.37 38.54
CA LYS A 137 40.38 21.49 37.55
C LYS A 137 40.59 22.18 36.19
N LYS A 138 39.78 23.19 35.87
CA LYS A 138 39.87 24.00 34.65
C LYS A 138 40.97 25.08 34.70
N LYS A 139 41.64 25.25 35.85
CA LYS A 139 42.62 26.30 36.16
C LYS A 139 42.10 27.72 35.82
N PRO A 140 40.93 28.12 36.37
CA PRO A 140 40.29 29.38 36.03
C PRO A 140 41.05 30.59 36.59
N GLN A 141 41.24 31.63 35.79
CA GLN A 141 41.71 32.95 36.21
C GLN A 141 40.83 34.03 35.58
N GLY A 142 40.31 34.94 36.41
CA GLY A 142 39.41 36.00 36.00
C GLY A 142 40.13 37.34 35.81
N LYS A 143 39.55 38.22 34.99
CA LYS A 143 39.91 39.63 34.88
C LYS A 143 38.64 40.47 34.74
N ILE A 144 38.42 41.43 35.63
CA ILE A 144 37.35 42.43 35.45
C ILE A 144 37.65 43.27 34.20
N ILE A 145 36.67 43.37 33.31
CA ILE A 145 36.73 44.17 32.07
C ILE A 145 36.10 45.54 32.33
N GLU A 146 34.92 45.53 32.93
CA GLU A 146 34.20 46.72 33.39
C GLU A 146 33.36 46.35 34.63
N GLY A 147 33.04 47.33 35.45
CA GLY A 147 32.11 47.13 36.57
C GLY A 147 31.89 48.40 37.37
N LYS A 148 30.78 48.44 38.09
CA LYS A 148 30.40 49.54 38.98
C LYS A 148 30.45 49.07 40.43
N ILE A 149 31.10 49.87 41.27
CA ILE A 149 31.10 49.67 42.72
C ILE A 149 30.00 50.55 43.34
N ASN A 150 29.34 50.03 44.37
CA ASN A 150 28.53 50.80 45.31
C ASN A 150 28.97 50.41 46.73
N ILE A 151 29.14 51.40 47.61
CA ILE A 151 29.58 51.21 49.00
C ILE A 151 28.49 51.78 49.92
N GLY A 152 28.25 51.11 51.04
CA GLY A 152 27.38 51.59 52.12
C GLY A 152 27.88 51.12 53.47
N ASP A 153 27.20 51.53 54.54
CA ASP A 153 27.62 51.23 55.92
C ASP A 153 27.68 49.70 56.15
N GLY A 154 28.90 49.18 56.35
CA GLY A 154 29.17 47.76 56.57
C GLY A 154 29.11 46.84 55.34
N TRP A 155 28.83 47.35 54.14
CA TRP A 155 28.72 46.52 52.92
C TRP A 155 29.31 47.20 51.66
N ALA A 156 29.68 46.38 50.68
CA ALA A 156 30.04 46.85 49.34
C ALA A 156 29.50 45.91 48.26
N SER A 157 29.24 46.42 47.06
CA SER A 157 28.86 45.62 45.90
C SER A 157 29.74 46.00 44.72
N ASP A 158 30.22 44.99 43.98
CA ASP A 158 30.91 45.13 42.70
C ASP A 158 30.15 44.30 41.67
N ALA A 159 29.60 44.96 40.65
CA ALA A 159 28.84 44.30 39.58
C ALA A 159 29.29 44.78 38.20
N GLY A 160 29.44 43.86 37.25
CA GLY A 160 30.04 44.19 35.95
C GLY A 160 30.21 42.99 35.03
N ILE A 161 31.18 43.10 34.13
CA ILE A 161 31.60 42.05 33.20
C ILE A 161 33.06 41.67 33.48
N TYR A 162 33.32 40.38 33.61
CA TYR A 162 34.67 39.82 33.67
C TYR A 162 34.90 38.81 32.54
N GLU A 163 36.17 38.60 32.19
CA GLU A 163 36.63 37.54 31.30
C GLU A 163 37.38 36.49 32.12
N PHE A 164 36.97 35.23 32.04
CA PHE A 164 37.72 34.10 32.57
C PHE A 164 38.56 33.46 31.47
N THR A 165 39.82 33.19 31.78
CA THR A 165 40.68 32.27 31.00
C THR A 165 40.76 30.93 31.72
N MET A 166 40.45 29.83 31.03
CA MET A 166 40.55 28.46 31.53
C MET A 166 41.95 27.91 31.22
N GLY A 167 42.87 27.95 32.19
CA GLY A 167 44.27 27.54 31.98
C GLY A 167 44.48 26.06 31.62
N ALA A 168 43.43 25.23 31.64
CA ALA A 168 43.46 23.86 31.13
C ALA A 168 43.31 23.74 29.59
N THR A 169 42.64 24.70 28.95
CA THR A 169 42.30 24.66 27.51
C THR A 169 42.73 25.91 26.74
N GLY A 170 42.92 27.04 27.42
CA GLY A 170 43.11 28.36 26.83
C GLY A 170 41.79 29.10 26.53
N ASP A 171 40.63 28.47 26.77
CA ASP A 171 39.32 29.06 26.48
C ASP A 171 39.10 30.35 27.26
N LYS A 172 38.48 31.33 26.60
CA LYS A 172 38.07 32.61 27.18
C LYS A 172 36.56 32.73 27.17
N VAL A 173 35.99 33.16 28.29
CA VAL A 173 34.53 33.30 28.47
C VAL A 173 34.24 34.61 29.18
N LYS A 174 33.39 35.47 28.61
CA LYS A 174 32.87 36.62 29.34
C LYS A 174 31.60 36.27 30.09
N ALA A 175 31.45 36.86 31.26
CA ALA A 175 30.30 36.68 32.10
C ALA A 175 29.99 37.96 32.88
N ARG A 176 28.69 38.17 33.10
CA ARG A 176 28.18 39.17 34.03
C ARG A 176 28.37 38.63 35.45
N TYR A 177 28.82 39.50 36.35
CA TYR A 177 29.05 39.15 37.74
C TYR A 177 28.40 40.16 38.69
N THR A 178 28.12 39.69 39.92
CA THR A 178 27.83 40.54 41.07
C THR A 178 28.44 39.90 42.31
N TYR A 179 29.38 40.59 42.95
CA TYR A 179 29.83 40.28 44.31
C TYR A 179 29.21 41.28 45.28
N ASN A 180 28.58 40.80 46.34
CA ASN A 180 28.24 41.63 47.50
C ASN A 180 29.12 41.17 48.66
N TYR A 181 29.86 42.10 49.24
CA TYR A 181 30.77 41.92 50.35
C TYR A 181 30.18 42.50 51.64
N VAL A 182 30.39 41.80 52.74
CA VAL A 182 30.07 42.26 54.11
C VAL A 182 31.25 41.99 55.04
N LYS A 183 31.26 42.62 56.20
CA LYS A 183 32.29 42.42 57.21
C LYS A 183 31.85 41.38 58.25
N GLU A 184 32.41 40.18 58.19
CA GLU A 184 32.17 39.08 59.14
C GLU A 184 33.45 38.88 59.98
N ASP A 185 33.31 38.84 61.32
CA ASP A 185 34.43 38.71 62.26
C ASP A 185 35.58 39.72 62.02
N GLY A 186 35.24 40.92 61.54
CA GLY A 186 36.19 41.99 61.19
C GLY A 186 36.83 41.88 59.80
N ILE A 187 36.54 40.83 59.04
CA ILE A 187 37.13 40.52 57.72
C ILE A 187 36.08 40.72 56.62
N TRP A 188 36.47 41.34 55.51
CA TRP A 188 35.62 41.44 54.32
C TRP A 188 35.47 40.08 53.62
N LYS A 189 34.23 39.63 53.44
CA LYS A 189 33.88 38.33 52.86
C LYS A 189 32.72 38.45 51.87
N ILE A 190 32.66 37.51 50.93
CA ILE A 190 31.61 37.41 49.91
C ILE A 190 30.34 36.84 50.55
N GLN A 191 29.29 37.65 50.61
CA GLN A 191 27.95 37.25 51.06
C GLN A 191 27.07 36.79 49.90
N HIS A 192 27.23 37.39 48.71
CA HIS A 192 26.55 36.96 47.50
C HIS A 192 27.51 37.01 46.31
N HIS A 193 27.53 35.95 45.49
CA HIS A 193 28.25 35.90 44.22
C HIS A 193 27.29 35.34 43.17
N HIS A 194 26.91 36.17 42.20
CA HIS A 194 26.24 35.71 40.98
C HIS A 194 27.21 35.77 39.80
N SER A 195 27.21 34.72 38.97
CA SER A 195 27.98 34.64 37.74
C SER A 195 27.14 34.03 36.63
N SER A 196 27.01 34.72 35.50
CA SER A 196 26.22 34.28 34.35
C SER A 196 26.96 34.63 33.06
N VAL A 197 27.21 33.65 32.20
CA VAL A 197 27.74 33.89 30.83
C VAL A 197 26.95 34.98 30.12
N MET A 198 27.64 35.79 29.31
CA MET A 198 26.98 36.83 28.52
C MET A 198 25.88 36.18 27.65
N PRO A 199 24.62 36.66 27.67
CA PRO A 199 23.53 36.07 26.87
C PRO A 199 23.85 35.99 25.37
N GLU A 200 24.64 36.95 24.88
CA GLU A 200 25.14 37.02 23.50
C GLU A 200 26.28 36.01 23.22
N GLU A 201 27.08 35.65 24.22
CA GLU A 201 28.11 34.60 24.13
C GLU A 201 27.56 33.18 24.41
N ILE A 202 26.25 33.02 24.71
CA ILE A 202 25.58 31.72 24.70
C ILE A 202 25.38 31.26 23.24
N ALA A 203 26.51 31.01 22.58
CA ALA A 203 26.72 30.52 21.23
C ALA A 203 25.67 30.98 20.21
N MET A 204 25.97 32.00 19.41
CA MET A 204 25.35 32.07 18.08
C MET A 204 25.57 30.71 17.40
N GLY A 205 24.48 30.08 16.94
CA GLY A 205 24.60 28.79 16.28
C GLY A 205 25.45 28.92 15.01
N LYS A 206 25.96 27.81 14.47
CA LYS A 206 26.62 27.82 13.17
C LYS A 206 25.71 28.53 12.17
N ALA A 207 26.14 29.70 11.70
CA ALA A 207 25.40 30.47 10.72
C ALA A 207 25.33 29.66 9.40
N ILE A 208 24.16 29.71 8.79
CA ILE A 208 23.89 29.15 7.46
C ILE A 208 22.86 30.06 6.79
N THR A 209 23.04 30.32 5.51
CA THR A 209 22.10 31.07 4.65
C THR A 209 21.12 30.13 3.97
N GLU A 210 19.99 30.65 3.49
CA GLU A 210 19.00 29.85 2.78
C GLU A 210 19.57 29.13 1.55
N SER A 211 20.46 29.78 0.80
CA SER A 211 21.15 29.16 -0.35
C SER A 211 22.07 28.02 0.07
N GLU A 212 22.72 28.11 1.23
CA GLU A 212 23.55 27.02 1.76
C GLU A 212 22.69 25.84 2.26
N VAL A 213 21.52 26.10 2.86
CA VAL A 213 20.57 25.03 3.24
C VAL A 213 20.14 24.23 2.02
N ARG A 214 19.71 24.92 0.94
CA ARG A 214 19.34 24.28 -0.33
C ARG A 214 20.51 23.48 -0.93
N GLY A 215 21.75 23.93 -0.73
CA GLY A 215 22.96 23.19 -1.10
C GLY A 215 23.24 21.92 -0.30
N LEU A 216 22.66 21.74 0.90
CA LEU A 216 22.81 20.52 1.70
C LEU A 216 22.15 19.31 1.04
N PHE A 217 21.09 19.51 0.23
CA PHE A 217 20.51 18.45 -0.59
C PHE A 217 21.54 17.87 -1.57
N SER A 218 22.33 18.73 -2.24
CA SER A 218 23.37 18.30 -3.18
C SER A 218 24.42 17.41 -2.51
N LEU A 219 24.79 17.67 -1.25
CA LEU A 219 25.73 16.80 -0.51
C LEU A 219 25.19 15.37 -0.32
N TRP A 220 23.88 15.24 -0.09
CA TRP A 220 23.21 13.94 0.05
C TRP A 220 22.96 13.26 -1.31
N ASN A 221 22.52 14.01 -2.32
CA ASN A 221 22.28 13.50 -3.67
C ASN A 221 23.58 13.06 -4.36
N ASN A 222 24.70 13.76 -4.11
CA ASN A 222 26.04 13.34 -4.55
C ASN A 222 26.50 12.05 -3.85
N ALA A 223 26.14 11.86 -2.57
CA ALA A 223 26.41 10.60 -1.87
C ALA A 223 25.57 9.44 -2.47
N LEU A 224 24.30 9.68 -2.83
CA LEU A 224 23.49 8.72 -3.60
C LEU A 224 24.15 8.39 -4.95
N ALA A 225 24.70 9.38 -5.65
CA ALA A 225 25.35 9.19 -6.96
C ALA A 225 26.56 8.24 -6.91
N THR A 226 27.22 8.09 -5.75
CA THR A 226 28.30 7.11 -5.59
C THR A 226 27.82 5.65 -5.46
N LEU A 227 26.51 5.43 -5.33
CA LEU A 227 25.87 4.11 -5.13
C LEU A 227 26.44 3.32 -3.93
N ASP A 228 26.98 4.02 -2.94
CA ASP A 228 27.64 3.48 -1.75
C ASP A 228 26.75 3.75 -0.53
N PRO A 229 26.02 2.74 -0.02
CA PRO A 229 25.10 2.91 1.11
C PRO A 229 25.75 3.50 2.37
N LYS A 230 27.05 3.24 2.57
CA LYS A 230 27.80 3.71 3.73
C LYS A 230 28.11 5.20 3.63
N LYS A 231 28.43 5.70 2.43
CA LYS A 231 28.58 7.15 2.18
C LYS A 231 27.26 7.90 2.35
N VAL A 232 26.15 7.32 1.88
CA VAL A 232 24.81 7.91 2.07
C VAL A 232 24.45 7.97 3.55
N ALA A 233 24.59 6.86 4.28
CA ALA A 233 24.36 6.81 5.73
C ALA A 233 25.24 7.79 6.51
N SER A 234 26.48 8.03 6.07
CA SER A 234 27.42 8.99 6.71
C SER A 234 27.02 10.46 6.57
N ARG A 235 25.97 10.79 5.79
CA ARG A 235 25.37 12.14 5.76
C ARG A 235 24.35 12.38 6.89
N TYR A 236 23.93 11.34 7.59
CA TYR A 236 23.01 11.43 8.73
C TYR A 236 23.77 11.65 10.04
N ALA A 237 23.09 12.25 11.02
CA ALA A 237 23.60 12.45 12.37
C ALA A 237 23.61 11.11 13.15
N LYS A 238 24.36 11.02 14.25
CA LYS A 238 24.42 9.81 15.10
C LYS A 238 23.05 9.35 15.62
N LYS A 239 22.10 10.27 15.76
CA LYS A 239 20.68 10.02 16.12
C LYS A 239 19.72 10.37 14.98
N GLY A 240 20.17 10.22 13.73
CA GLY A 240 19.38 10.52 12.54
C GLY A 240 18.20 9.56 12.35
N VAL A 241 17.05 10.10 11.94
CA VAL A 241 15.85 9.32 11.60
C VAL A 241 15.57 9.43 10.10
N LEU A 242 15.28 8.30 9.46
CA LEU A 242 14.81 8.21 8.08
C LEU A 242 13.44 7.49 8.06
N LEU A 243 12.45 8.16 7.49
CA LEU A 243 11.14 7.63 7.10
C LEU A 243 11.12 7.54 5.56
N PRO A 244 11.47 6.39 4.97
CA PRO A 244 11.74 6.28 3.53
C PRO A 244 10.49 6.01 2.69
N THR A 245 10.53 6.39 1.41
CA THR A 245 9.40 6.23 0.46
C THR A 245 8.93 4.78 0.25
N VAL A 246 9.84 3.81 0.37
CA VAL A 246 9.61 2.40 -0.04
C VAL A 246 9.80 1.39 1.10
N SER A 247 9.62 1.84 2.35
CA SER A 247 9.54 0.97 3.53
C SER A 247 8.70 1.64 4.61
N ASP A 248 7.77 0.89 5.18
CA ASP A 248 6.93 1.24 6.34
C ASP A 248 7.72 1.36 7.64
N THR A 249 8.79 0.57 7.79
CA THR A 249 9.68 0.56 8.95
C THR A 249 10.59 1.80 9.03
N PRO A 250 10.50 2.62 10.10
CA PRO A 250 11.45 3.71 10.37
C PRO A 250 12.90 3.21 10.51
N ARG A 251 13.88 4.04 10.14
CA ARG A 251 15.31 3.81 10.42
C ARG A 251 15.79 4.87 11.40
N THR A 252 16.45 4.46 12.49
CA THR A 252 16.75 5.33 13.65
C THR A 252 18.22 5.33 14.07
N ASP A 253 19.07 4.65 13.31
CA ASP A 253 20.50 4.51 13.55
C ASP A 253 21.25 4.31 12.21
N PHE A 254 22.57 4.42 12.26
CA PHE A 254 23.44 4.28 11.08
C PHE A 254 23.25 2.95 10.34
N ALA A 255 23.17 1.83 11.04
CA ALA A 255 23.16 0.49 10.45
C ALA A 255 21.85 0.21 9.71
N SER A 256 20.72 0.63 10.29
CA SER A 256 19.38 0.49 9.73
C SER A 256 19.15 1.46 8.54
N ILE A 257 19.78 2.64 8.56
CA ILE A 257 19.85 3.56 7.40
C ILE A 257 20.71 2.96 6.28
N GLU A 258 21.89 2.43 6.58
CA GLU A 258 22.77 1.76 5.60
C GLU A 258 22.06 0.57 4.93
N ASP A 259 21.36 -0.27 5.71
CA ASP A 259 20.57 -1.41 5.20
C ASP A 259 19.52 -0.98 4.17
N TYR A 260 18.76 0.08 4.46
CA TYR A 260 17.79 0.62 3.51
C TYR A 260 18.47 1.02 2.19
N PHE A 261 19.61 1.74 2.26
CA PHE A 261 20.31 2.18 1.08
C PHE A 261 20.98 1.06 0.28
N LYS A 262 21.30 -0.11 0.88
CA LYS A 262 21.75 -1.30 0.12
C LYS A 262 20.77 -1.71 -0.96
N LYS A 263 19.47 -1.65 -0.68
CA LYS A 263 18.41 -1.95 -1.66
C LYS A 263 18.11 -0.74 -2.56
N PHE A 264 18.03 0.45 -1.98
CA PHE A 264 17.65 1.66 -2.73
C PHE A 264 18.69 2.05 -3.80
N CYS A 265 19.99 1.92 -3.51
CA CYS A 265 21.05 2.23 -4.47
C CYS A 265 21.06 1.31 -5.72
N LEU A 266 20.51 0.09 -5.64
CA LEU A 266 20.37 -0.80 -6.81
C LEU A 266 19.47 -0.20 -7.90
N LEU A 267 18.54 0.70 -7.53
CA LEU A 267 17.67 1.40 -8.47
C LEU A 267 18.36 2.55 -9.22
N LYS A 268 19.63 2.85 -8.87
CA LYS A 268 20.41 4.02 -9.32
C LYS A 268 19.63 5.34 -9.20
N PRO A 269 19.14 5.69 -7.98
CA PRO A 269 18.28 6.85 -7.78
C PRO A 269 19.08 8.16 -7.89
N GLN A 270 18.51 9.15 -8.57
CA GLN A 270 18.95 10.55 -8.54
C GLN A 270 17.75 11.47 -8.37
N GLY A 271 17.84 12.41 -7.43
CA GLY A 271 16.75 13.33 -7.10
C GLY A 271 16.96 14.74 -7.66
N GLU A 272 15.86 15.41 -7.99
CA GLU A 272 15.79 16.82 -8.38
C GLU A 272 14.72 17.52 -7.53
N ILE A 273 15.09 18.59 -6.82
CA ILE A 273 14.12 19.43 -6.07
C ILE A 273 13.32 20.25 -7.08
N LEU A 274 11.99 20.16 -6.99
CA LEU A 274 11.04 20.90 -7.83
C LEU A 274 10.48 22.13 -7.12
N ASP A 275 10.27 22.03 -5.80
CA ASP A 275 9.79 23.11 -4.93
C ASP A 275 10.37 22.90 -3.53
N SER A 276 10.69 23.99 -2.81
CA SER A 276 11.47 23.93 -1.56
C SER A 276 11.31 25.19 -0.70
N TYR A 277 10.98 24.97 0.57
CA TYR A 277 10.74 25.96 1.62
C TYR A 277 11.74 25.75 2.75
N VAL A 278 12.49 26.79 3.08
CA VAL A 278 13.58 26.72 4.06
C VAL A 278 13.16 27.39 5.39
N THR A 279 13.50 26.74 6.50
CA THR A 279 13.46 27.33 7.84
C THR A 279 14.84 27.24 8.47
N ILE A 280 15.33 28.35 9.03
CA ILE A 280 16.64 28.40 9.70
C ILE A 280 16.41 28.71 11.18
N GLY A 281 16.99 27.86 12.04
CA GLY A 281 16.98 28.02 13.48
C GLY A 281 18.40 28.04 14.05
N LYS A 282 18.49 28.01 15.38
CA LYS A 282 19.76 28.03 16.10
C LYS A 282 20.38 26.62 16.11
N ASN A 283 21.49 26.42 15.39
CA ASN A 283 22.17 25.12 15.18
C ASN A 283 21.34 24.04 14.46
N TRP A 284 20.22 24.42 13.84
CA TRP A 284 19.41 23.54 13.01
C TRP A 284 18.81 24.32 11.84
N CYS A 285 18.50 23.63 10.75
CA CYS A 285 17.71 24.17 9.64
C CYS A 285 16.87 23.05 9.04
N SER A 286 15.88 23.39 8.23
CA SER A 286 15.09 22.43 7.47
C SER A 286 14.82 22.90 6.05
N ASP A 287 14.81 21.95 5.13
CA ASP A 287 14.33 22.10 3.75
C ASP A 287 13.15 21.13 3.59
N VAL A 288 11.96 21.66 3.28
CA VAL A 288 10.74 20.87 3.04
C VAL A 288 10.19 21.21 1.67
N GLY A 289 9.66 20.23 0.94
CA GLY A 289 9.23 20.51 -0.43
C GLY A 289 8.81 19.30 -1.24
N ILE A 290 8.89 19.46 -2.56
CA ILE A 290 8.57 18.44 -3.56
C ILE A 290 9.82 18.16 -4.39
N TYR A 291 10.10 16.88 -4.60
CA TYR A 291 11.20 16.43 -5.46
C TYR A 291 10.77 15.28 -6.38
N GLU A 292 11.53 15.07 -7.46
CA GLU A 292 11.37 13.94 -8.36
C GLU A 292 12.62 13.07 -8.35
N PHE A 293 12.47 11.77 -8.12
CA PHE A 293 13.53 10.78 -8.36
C PHE A 293 13.42 10.20 -9.75
N THR A 294 14.54 10.15 -10.46
CA THR A 294 14.73 9.27 -11.63
C THR A 294 15.47 8.02 -11.18
N MET A 295 14.88 6.83 -11.44
CA MET A 295 15.50 5.54 -11.16
C MET A 295 16.32 5.09 -12.36
N GLY A 296 17.64 5.31 -12.35
CA GLY A 296 18.53 5.00 -13.47
C GLY A 296 18.59 3.51 -13.89
N ALA A 297 18.05 2.60 -13.07
CA ALA A 297 17.88 1.19 -13.44
C ALA A 297 16.69 0.92 -14.39
N THR A 298 15.69 1.80 -14.43
CA THR A 298 14.43 1.57 -15.18
C THR A 298 13.94 2.78 -15.98
N GLY A 299 14.52 3.97 -15.78
CA GLY A 299 14.01 5.24 -16.30
C GLY A 299 12.74 5.75 -15.58
N LYS A 300 12.20 5.00 -14.60
CA LYS A 300 10.99 5.41 -13.88
C LYS A 300 11.23 6.69 -13.08
N LYS A 301 10.36 7.69 -13.30
CA LYS A 301 10.27 8.92 -12.50
C LYS A 301 9.23 8.76 -11.38
N VAL A 302 9.52 9.29 -10.19
CA VAL A 302 8.64 9.26 -9.02
C VAL A 302 8.71 10.61 -8.29
N LYS A 303 7.59 11.34 -8.24
CA LYS A 303 7.46 12.56 -7.43
C LYS A 303 7.07 12.24 -5.99
N GLY A 304 7.62 12.99 -5.05
CA GLY A 304 7.33 12.86 -3.64
C GLY A 304 7.42 14.18 -2.88
N ARG A 305 6.88 14.18 -1.66
CA ARG A 305 7.11 15.23 -0.66
C ARG A 305 8.25 14.80 0.23
N TYR A 306 9.11 15.74 0.58
CA TYR A 306 10.23 15.50 1.49
C TYR A 306 10.28 16.52 2.63
N THR A 307 10.94 16.12 3.72
CA THR A 307 11.42 16.98 4.79
C THR A 307 12.82 16.53 5.15
N PHE A 308 13.82 17.39 4.95
CA PHE A 308 15.12 17.27 5.60
C PHE A 308 15.19 18.25 6.77
N VAL A 309 15.55 17.76 7.96
CA VAL A 309 15.98 18.59 9.08
C VAL A 309 17.46 18.30 9.31
N TYR A 310 18.29 19.34 9.29
CA TYR A 310 19.72 19.27 9.50
C TYR A 310 20.10 19.84 10.86
N VAL A 311 21.12 19.26 11.47
CA VAL A 311 21.79 19.77 12.68
C VAL A 311 23.28 19.88 12.42
N TYR A 312 23.96 20.78 13.13
CA TYR A 312 25.41 20.88 13.06
C TYR A 312 26.05 19.94 14.09
N GLU A 313 26.68 18.86 13.62
CA GLU A 313 27.28 17.78 14.42
C GLU A 313 28.70 17.46 13.90
N ASP A 314 29.66 17.30 14.79
CA ASP A 314 31.08 16.99 14.49
C ASP A 314 31.73 17.93 13.44
N GLY A 315 31.27 19.19 13.35
CA GLY A 315 31.79 20.17 12.39
C GLY A 315 31.14 20.13 11.00
N GLU A 316 30.13 19.28 10.78
CA GLU A 316 29.36 19.21 9.54
C GLU A 316 27.86 19.44 9.76
N TRP A 317 27.17 19.91 8.72
CA TRP A 317 25.71 19.79 8.65
C TRP A 317 25.32 18.35 8.31
N LYS A 318 24.64 17.68 9.25
CA LYS A 318 24.18 16.29 9.16
C LYS A 318 22.65 16.23 9.17
N ILE A 319 22.08 15.26 8.45
CA ILE A 319 20.64 15.01 8.42
C ILE A 319 20.22 14.38 9.76
N ASN A 320 19.42 15.09 10.53
CA ASN A 320 18.80 14.61 11.77
C ASN A 320 17.43 13.95 11.52
N HIS A 321 16.65 14.47 10.57
CA HIS A 321 15.40 13.87 10.15
C HIS A 321 15.30 13.91 8.62
N HIS A 322 14.93 12.80 8.00
CA HIS A 322 14.54 12.71 6.60
C HIS A 322 13.20 11.98 6.50
N HIS A 323 12.14 12.70 6.15
CA HIS A 323 10.88 12.10 5.73
C HIS A 323 10.74 12.16 4.21
N SER A 324 10.27 11.07 3.61
CA SER A 324 9.91 11.01 2.20
C SER A 324 8.64 10.20 1.99
N SER A 325 7.72 10.75 1.19
CA SER A 325 6.50 10.06 0.76
C SER A 325 6.22 10.34 -0.72
N VAL A 326 5.64 9.39 -1.45
CA VAL A 326 5.07 9.68 -2.77
C VAL A 326 3.98 10.75 -2.67
N LEU A 327 3.75 11.49 -3.76
CA LEU A 327 2.58 12.39 -3.80
C LEU A 327 1.28 11.57 -3.65
N PRO A 328 0.31 12.04 -2.83
CA PRO A 328 -0.98 11.37 -2.66
C PRO A 328 -1.93 11.61 -3.84
N GLU A 329 -1.66 12.61 -4.68
CA GLU A 329 -2.43 12.90 -5.88
C GLU A 329 -2.30 11.75 -6.88
N GLY A 330 -3.40 11.05 -7.14
CA GLY A 330 -3.44 9.81 -7.93
C GLY A 330 -3.47 8.51 -7.10
N ILE A 331 -3.31 8.59 -5.77
CA ILE A 331 -3.70 7.49 -4.88
C ILE A 331 -5.23 7.54 -4.74
N VAL A 332 -5.93 6.77 -5.57
CA VAL A 332 -7.35 6.50 -5.32
C VAL A 332 -7.42 5.74 -4.00
N THR A 333 -8.02 6.35 -2.97
CA THR A 333 -8.33 5.65 -1.72
C THR A 333 -9.20 4.46 -2.09
N ALA A 334 -8.68 3.26 -1.87
CA ALA A 334 -9.38 2.03 -2.20
C ALA A 334 -10.65 1.94 -1.36
N GLU A 335 -11.82 2.00 -1.98
CA GLU A 335 -13.07 1.71 -1.28
C GLU A 335 -13.08 0.20 -0.97
N PRO A 336 -13.08 -0.21 0.31
CA PRO A 336 -13.01 -1.61 0.66
C PRO A 336 -14.37 -2.27 0.44
N ILE A 337 -14.38 -3.40 -0.27
CA ILE A 337 -15.57 -4.23 -0.43
C ILE A 337 -15.26 -5.68 -0.01
N THR A 338 -16.24 -6.33 0.62
CA THR A 338 -16.19 -7.76 0.98
C THR A 338 -17.00 -8.59 -0.01
N GLU A 339 -16.73 -9.90 -0.11
CA GLU A 339 -17.51 -10.81 -0.98
C GLU A 339 -19.02 -10.75 -0.68
N LYS A 340 -19.40 -10.62 0.60
CA LYS A 340 -20.80 -10.46 1.01
C LYS A 340 -21.43 -9.17 0.46
N GLN A 341 -20.67 -8.07 0.40
CA GLN A 341 -21.13 -6.82 -0.21
C GLN A 341 -21.21 -6.96 -1.74
N VAL A 342 -20.25 -7.64 -2.38
CA VAL A 342 -20.31 -7.95 -3.83
C VAL A 342 -21.58 -8.74 -4.19
N ARG A 343 -21.92 -9.79 -3.42
CA ARG A 343 -23.22 -10.49 -3.56
C ARG A 343 -24.42 -9.55 -3.36
N GLY A 344 -24.30 -8.57 -2.46
CA GLY A 344 -25.30 -7.53 -2.26
C GLY A 344 -25.52 -6.64 -3.49
N LEU A 345 -24.50 -6.41 -4.32
CA LEU A 345 -24.63 -5.62 -5.56
C LEU A 345 -25.54 -6.30 -6.58
N PHE A 346 -25.52 -7.63 -6.66
CA PHE A 346 -26.50 -8.39 -7.45
C PHE A 346 -27.93 -8.18 -6.95
N ASN A 347 -28.15 -8.19 -5.63
CA ASN A 347 -29.46 -7.94 -5.05
C ASN A 347 -29.96 -6.53 -5.42
N LEU A 348 -29.13 -5.49 -5.28
CA LEU A 348 -29.49 -4.12 -5.69
C LEU A 348 -29.87 -4.02 -7.18
N TRP A 349 -29.24 -4.82 -8.04
CA TRP A 349 -29.58 -4.89 -9.46
C TRP A 349 -30.89 -5.68 -9.71
N ASN A 350 -31.10 -6.78 -9.02
CA ASN A 350 -32.30 -7.59 -9.13
C ASN A 350 -33.55 -6.90 -8.52
N ASP A 351 -33.36 -6.12 -7.46
CA ASP A 351 -34.37 -5.21 -6.89
C ASP A 351 -34.73 -4.11 -7.90
N ALA A 352 -33.75 -3.57 -8.63
CA ALA A 352 -34.02 -2.63 -9.72
C ALA A 352 -34.87 -3.28 -10.83
N LEU A 353 -34.63 -4.55 -11.20
CA LEU A 353 -35.52 -5.28 -12.12
C LEU A 353 -36.95 -5.37 -11.57
N ALA A 354 -37.11 -5.62 -10.27
CA ALA A 354 -38.43 -5.74 -9.63
C ALA A 354 -39.26 -4.44 -9.69
N THR A 355 -38.61 -3.28 -9.85
CA THR A 355 -39.31 -1.99 -10.04
C THR A 355 -39.99 -1.85 -11.40
N LEU A 356 -39.64 -2.69 -12.39
CA LEU A 356 -40.06 -2.60 -13.79
C LEU A 356 -39.75 -1.25 -14.48
N ASP A 357 -38.85 -0.46 -13.90
CA ASP A 357 -38.38 0.84 -14.41
C ASP A 357 -36.99 0.69 -15.07
N PRO A 358 -36.88 0.83 -16.40
CA PRO A 358 -35.60 0.62 -17.10
C PRO A 358 -34.53 1.64 -16.70
N LYS A 359 -34.91 2.84 -16.23
CA LYS A 359 -33.95 3.87 -15.77
C LYS A 359 -33.32 3.49 -14.44
N LYS A 360 -34.09 2.89 -13.52
CA LYS A 360 -33.54 2.37 -12.26
C LYS A 360 -32.57 1.21 -12.49
N VAL A 361 -32.86 0.35 -13.48
CA VAL A 361 -31.93 -0.72 -13.87
C VAL A 361 -30.67 -0.14 -14.52
N ALA A 362 -30.80 0.80 -15.46
CA ALA A 362 -29.68 1.47 -16.10
C ALA A 362 -28.80 2.25 -15.09
N ALA A 363 -29.40 2.87 -14.07
CA ALA A 363 -28.69 3.58 -12.99
C ALA A 363 -27.78 2.71 -12.10
N ARG A 364 -27.87 1.37 -12.21
CA ARG A 364 -26.93 0.44 -11.57
C ARG A 364 -25.64 0.20 -12.39
N TYR A 365 -25.60 0.64 -13.64
CA TYR A 365 -24.41 0.56 -14.49
C TYR A 365 -23.55 1.83 -14.39
N ALA A 366 -22.27 1.68 -14.73
CA ALA A 366 -21.33 2.78 -14.85
C ALA A 366 -21.67 3.64 -16.09
N SER A 367 -21.18 4.88 -16.13
CA SER A 367 -21.32 5.80 -17.27
C SER A 367 -20.81 5.22 -18.59
N LYS A 368 -19.82 4.31 -18.55
CA LYS A 368 -19.29 3.54 -19.68
C LYS A 368 -19.55 2.04 -19.55
N GLY A 369 -20.67 1.67 -18.91
CA GLY A 369 -21.06 0.27 -18.69
C GLY A 369 -21.30 -0.48 -20.00
N VAL A 370 -20.85 -1.74 -20.07
CA VAL A 370 -21.09 -2.65 -21.20
C VAL A 370 -22.03 -3.77 -20.77
N LEU A 371 -23.08 -4.01 -21.56
CA LEU A 371 -24.02 -5.12 -21.42
C LEU A 371 -24.00 -5.98 -22.69
N LEU A 372 -23.72 -7.27 -22.50
CA LEU A 372 -23.87 -8.34 -23.48
C LEU A 372 -25.06 -9.21 -23.02
N PRO A 373 -26.29 -8.93 -23.49
CA PRO A 373 -27.50 -9.54 -22.96
C PRO A 373 -27.83 -10.89 -23.61
N THR A 374 -28.61 -11.72 -22.89
CA THR A 374 -29.00 -13.06 -23.34
C THR A 374 -29.88 -13.09 -24.60
N VAL A 375 -30.72 -12.06 -24.81
CA VAL A 375 -31.78 -12.04 -25.83
C VAL A 375 -31.63 -10.91 -26.85
N SER A 376 -30.39 -10.49 -27.15
CA SER A 376 -30.10 -9.53 -28.21
C SER A 376 -28.65 -9.65 -28.68
N ASP A 377 -28.45 -9.86 -29.98
CA ASP A 377 -27.13 -9.94 -30.62
C ASP A 377 -26.38 -8.58 -30.70
N VAL A 378 -27.00 -7.51 -30.17
CA VAL A 378 -26.46 -6.15 -30.19
C VAL A 378 -25.90 -5.82 -28.80
N PRO A 379 -24.57 -5.68 -28.64
CA PRO A 379 -23.96 -5.13 -27.43
C PRO A 379 -24.53 -3.76 -27.10
N ARG A 380 -24.68 -3.45 -25.80
CA ARG A 380 -24.96 -2.09 -25.32
C ARG A 380 -23.71 -1.57 -24.63
N THR A 381 -23.23 -0.41 -25.03
CA THR A 381 -21.96 0.18 -24.57
C THR A 381 -22.13 1.57 -23.94
N ASP A 382 -23.39 1.97 -23.74
CA ASP A 382 -23.79 3.25 -23.16
C ASP A 382 -25.10 3.12 -22.37
N TYR A 383 -25.40 4.14 -21.57
CA TYR A 383 -26.61 4.19 -20.75
C TYR A 383 -27.92 4.12 -21.56
N PRO A 384 -28.11 4.87 -22.68
CA PRO A 384 -29.33 4.80 -23.47
C PRO A 384 -29.57 3.42 -24.11
N GLY A 385 -28.51 2.74 -24.59
CA GLY A 385 -28.61 1.40 -25.13
C GLY A 385 -29.02 0.36 -24.08
N ILE A 386 -28.51 0.50 -22.85
CA ILE A 386 -28.92 -0.31 -21.70
C ILE A 386 -30.39 -0.06 -21.34
N GLU A 387 -30.84 1.20 -21.32
CA GLU A 387 -32.25 1.56 -21.08
C GLU A 387 -33.21 0.99 -22.14
N ASP A 388 -32.87 1.05 -23.44
CA ASP A 388 -33.64 0.43 -24.54
C ASP A 388 -33.81 -1.09 -24.33
N TYR A 389 -32.72 -1.78 -23.96
CA TYR A 389 -32.77 -3.21 -23.73
C TYR A 389 -33.74 -3.56 -22.59
N PHE A 390 -33.62 -2.88 -21.45
CA PHE A 390 -34.49 -3.16 -20.29
C PHE A 390 -35.94 -2.74 -20.53
N THR A 391 -36.21 -1.73 -21.36
CA THR A 391 -37.57 -1.34 -21.78
C THR A 391 -38.34 -2.50 -22.44
N LYS A 392 -37.63 -3.42 -23.10
CA LYS A 392 -38.21 -4.65 -23.68
C LYS A 392 -38.18 -5.80 -22.67
N PHE A 393 -37.03 -6.06 -22.05
CA PHE A 393 -36.81 -7.21 -21.17
C PHE A 393 -37.71 -7.20 -19.92
N LEU A 394 -37.96 -6.03 -19.31
CA LEU A 394 -38.76 -5.91 -18.09
C LEU A 394 -40.24 -6.29 -18.29
N LYS A 395 -40.75 -6.32 -19.53
CA LYS A 395 -42.11 -6.79 -19.84
C LYS A 395 -42.33 -8.27 -19.47
N LEU A 396 -41.25 -9.07 -19.41
CA LEU A 396 -41.26 -10.46 -18.98
C LEU A 396 -41.32 -10.63 -17.45
N LYS A 397 -41.24 -9.53 -16.69
CA LYS A 397 -41.12 -9.47 -15.22
C LYS A 397 -39.98 -10.39 -14.70
N PRO A 398 -38.74 -10.22 -15.19
CA PRO A 398 -37.63 -11.10 -14.86
C PRO A 398 -37.17 -10.93 -13.41
N GLN A 399 -36.90 -12.05 -12.73
CA GLN A 399 -36.24 -12.09 -11.42
C GLN A 399 -35.18 -13.19 -11.42
N GLY A 400 -33.95 -12.84 -11.03
CA GLY A 400 -32.79 -13.74 -11.06
C GLY A 400 -32.40 -14.25 -9.68
N LYS A 401 -31.93 -15.49 -9.61
CA LYS A 401 -31.32 -16.10 -8.42
C LYS A 401 -29.97 -16.70 -8.80
N ILE A 402 -28.90 -16.24 -8.16
CA ILE A 402 -27.58 -16.88 -8.27
C ILE A 402 -27.67 -18.30 -7.67
N GLU A 403 -27.24 -19.31 -8.43
CA GLU A 403 -27.10 -20.69 -7.96
C GLU A 403 -25.67 -20.96 -7.50
N SER A 404 -24.69 -20.47 -8.26
CA SER A 404 -23.27 -20.55 -7.94
C SER A 404 -22.50 -19.38 -8.55
N GLY A 405 -21.30 -19.12 -8.05
CA GLY A 405 -20.39 -18.15 -8.67
C GLY A 405 -19.13 -17.96 -7.84
N ASN A 406 -18.09 -17.44 -8.49
CA ASN A 406 -16.81 -17.09 -7.88
C ASN A 406 -16.66 -15.57 -7.83
N ILE A 407 -16.12 -15.04 -6.72
CA ILE A 407 -15.86 -13.62 -6.56
C ILE A 407 -14.36 -13.35 -6.62
N MET A 408 -13.98 -12.27 -7.29
CA MET A 408 -12.64 -11.69 -7.25
C MET A 408 -12.74 -10.22 -6.83
N ILE A 409 -11.85 -9.76 -5.96
CA ILE A 409 -11.85 -8.39 -5.45
C ILE A 409 -10.46 -7.79 -5.72
N GLY A 410 -10.44 -6.59 -6.28
CA GLY A 410 -9.24 -5.78 -6.47
C GLY A 410 -9.45 -4.34 -6.00
N THR A 411 -8.46 -3.50 -6.24
CA THR A 411 -8.52 -2.08 -5.86
C THR A 411 -9.58 -1.34 -6.68
N ASN A 412 -10.68 -0.92 -6.05
CA ASN A 412 -11.82 -0.23 -6.66
C ASN A 412 -12.55 -0.99 -7.78
N TRP A 413 -12.37 -2.32 -7.86
CA TRP A 413 -13.14 -3.18 -8.74
C TRP A 413 -13.42 -4.54 -8.09
N ALA A 414 -14.51 -5.19 -8.49
CA ALA A 414 -14.83 -6.55 -8.10
C ALA A 414 -15.47 -7.29 -9.26
N GLN A 415 -15.40 -8.62 -9.28
CA GLN A 415 -16.06 -9.48 -10.25
C GLN A 415 -16.88 -10.53 -9.51
N ASP A 416 -18.07 -10.83 -10.03
CA ASP A 416 -18.86 -12.01 -9.66
C ASP A 416 -19.27 -12.73 -10.94
N ALA A 417 -18.84 -13.99 -11.10
CA ALA A 417 -19.09 -14.78 -12.30
C ALA A 417 -19.54 -16.20 -11.95
N GLY A 418 -20.59 -16.70 -12.61
CA GLY A 418 -21.20 -17.97 -12.22
C GLY A 418 -22.44 -18.36 -13.02
N ILE A 419 -23.33 -19.10 -12.35
CA ILE A 419 -24.59 -19.60 -12.90
C ILE A 419 -25.77 -19.02 -12.11
N TYR A 420 -26.78 -18.55 -12.82
CA TYR A 420 -28.03 -18.08 -12.23
C TYR A 420 -29.27 -18.64 -12.96
N GLU A 421 -30.40 -18.66 -12.26
CA GLU A 421 -31.70 -18.99 -12.80
C GLU A 421 -32.58 -17.74 -12.81
N PHE A 422 -33.10 -17.36 -13.98
CA PHE A 422 -34.18 -16.39 -14.11
C PHE A 422 -35.53 -17.08 -14.05
N THR A 423 -36.47 -16.48 -13.31
CA THR A 423 -37.91 -16.75 -13.44
C THR A 423 -38.57 -15.56 -14.14
N MET A 424 -39.32 -15.82 -15.21
CA MET A 424 -40.07 -14.82 -15.97
C MET A 424 -41.48 -14.69 -15.38
N GLY A 425 -41.73 -13.67 -14.56
CA GLY A 425 -43.03 -13.48 -13.88
C GLY A 425 -44.22 -13.26 -14.81
N ALA A 426 -44.02 -13.03 -16.11
CA ALA A 426 -45.08 -13.00 -17.11
C ALA A 426 -45.57 -14.38 -17.57
N THR A 427 -44.76 -15.44 -17.45
CA THR A 427 -45.05 -16.79 -17.97
C THR A 427 -44.80 -17.93 -17.00
N GLY A 428 -44.10 -17.68 -15.88
CA GLY A 428 -43.60 -18.70 -14.98
C GLY A 428 -42.37 -19.46 -15.51
N ALA A 429 -41.91 -19.17 -16.73
CA ALA A 429 -40.78 -19.87 -17.35
C ALA A 429 -39.48 -19.63 -16.58
N LYS A 430 -38.69 -20.70 -16.43
CA LYS A 430 -37.38 -20.68 -15.79
C LYS A 430 -36.26 -20.89 -16.81
N VAL A 431 -35.23 -20.06 -16.73
CA VAL A 431 -34.09 -20.08 -17.67
C VAL A 431 -32.80 -20.02 -16.89
N LYS A 432 -31.96 -21.06 -17.01
CA LYS A 432 -30.60 -21.06 -16.47
C LYS A 432 -29.63 -20.42 -17.46
N GLY A 433 -28.67 -19.67 -16.92
CA GLY A 433 -27.65 -19.00 -17.71
C GLY A 433 -26.35 -18.81 -16.95
N ARG A 434 -25.29 -18.50 -17.71
CA ARG A 434 -24.00 -18.05 -17.19
C ARG A 434 -24.00 -16.54 -17.13
N TYR A 435 -23.41 -15.98 -16.08
CA TYR A 435 -23.25 -14.54 -15.92
C TYR A 435 -21.83 -14.16 -15.53
N THR A 436 -21.47 -12.92 -15.86
CA THR A 436 -20.34 -12.20 -15.26
C THR A 436 -20.77 -10.76 -15.03
N PHE A 437 -20.72 -10.30 -13.77
CA PHE A 437 -20.75 -8.90 -13.41
C PHE A 437 -19.34 -8.45 -13.05
N VAL A 438 -18.86 -7.38 -13.66
CA VAL A 438 -17.68 -6.63 -13.19
C VAL A 438 -18.19 -5.30 -12.66
N TYR A 439 -17.86 -5.02 -11.41
CA TYR A 439 -18.21 -3.81 -10.68
C TYR A 439 -16.99 -2.89 -10.56
N VAL A 440 -17.22 -1.58 -10.61
CA VAL A 440 -16.23 -0.54 -10.33
C VAL A 440 -16.82 0.45 -9.32
N PHE A 441 -15.96 1.12 -8.57
CA PHE A 441 -16.36 2.25 -7.74
C PHE A 441 -16.32 3.54 -8.56
N GLU A 442 -17.49 4.14 -8.82
CA GLU A 442 -17.69 5.33 -9.66
C GLU A 442 -18.64 6.30 -8.94
N ASP A 443 -18.26 7.58 -8.85
CA ASP A 443 -19.05 8.65 -8.21
C ASP A 443 -19.58 8.34 -6.80
N GLY A 444 -18.80 7.59 -6.01
CA GLY A 444 -19.15 7.22 -4.64
C GLY A 444 -20.05 5.98 -4.52
N GLU A 445 -20.38 5.31 -5.63
CA GLU A 445 -21.18 4.09 -5.65
C GLU A 445 -20.47 2.93 -6.37
N TRP A 446 -20.79 1.70 -5.95
CA TRP A 446 -20.45 0.51 -6.72
C TRP A 446 -21.43 0.33 -7.88
N LYS A 447 -20.90 0.44 -9.12
CA LYS A 447 -21.63 0.38 -10.39
C LYS A 447 -21.16 -0.80 -11.24
N ILE A 448 -22.03 -1.33 -12.11
CA ILE A 448 -21.70 -2.40 -13.07
C ILE A 448 -20.96 -1.80 -14.28
N SER A 449 -19.68 -2.13 -14.45
CA SER A 449 -18.88 -1.75 -15.63
C SER A 449 -19.03 -2.76 -16.77
N GLN A 450 -19.17 -4.05 -16.47
CA GLN A 450 -19.46 -5.09 -17.47
C GLN A 450 -20.51 -6.06 -16.95
N HIS A 451 -21.46 -6.42 -17.82
CA HIS A 451 -22.42 -7.49 -17.58
C HIS A 451 -22.47 -8.38 -18.82
N HIS A 452 -22.01 -9.62 -18.69
CA HIS A 452 -22.24 -10.66 -19.69
C HIS A 452 -23.30 -11.64 -19.19
N SER A 453 -24.22 -12.03 -20.08
CA SER A 453 -25.23 -13.04 -19.83
C SER A 453 -25.43 -13.94 -21.05
N SER A 454 -25.43 -15.26 -20.86
CA SER A 454 -25.80 -16.24 -21.89
C SER A 454 -26.64 -17.38 -21.31
N VAL A 455 -27.50 -18.00 -22.12
CA VAL A 455 -28.13 -19.28 -21.76
C VAL A 455 -27.06 -20.37 -21.58
N MET A 456 -27.41 -21.45 -20.88
CA MET A 456 -26.56 -22.65 -20.83
C MET A 456 -26.40 -23.24 -22.25
N PRO A 457 -25.18 -23.58 -22.72
CA PRO A 457 -24.98 -24.18 -24.05
C PRO A 457 -25.73 -25.50 -24.25
N GLU A 458 -25.87 -26.28 -23.18
CA GLU A 458 -26.59 -27.56 -23.17
C GLU A 458 -28.12 -27.40 -23.34
N ALA A 459 -28.67 -26.20 -23.11
CA ALA A 459 -30.08 -25.92 -23.37
C ALA A 459 -30.43 -25.86 -24.87
N SER A 460 -29.42 -25.87 -25.75
CA SER A 460 -29.57 -26.06 -27.20
C SER A 460 -28.91 -27.35 -27.67
N ALA A 461 -29.11 -28.46 -26.94
CA ALA A 461 -28.73 -29.78 -27.41
C ALA A 461 -29.33 -30.05 -28.81
N PRO A 462 -28.55 -30.52 -29.80
CA PRO A 462 -29.09 -30.92 -31.08
C PRO A 462 -30.13 -32.02 -30.93
N GLN A 463 -31.17 -32.03 -31.77
CA GLN A 463 -32.10 -33.15 -31.84
C GLN A 463 -31.32 -34.41 -32.24
N ALA A 464 -31.29 -35.40 -31.35
CA ALA A 464 -30.69 -36.69 -31.64
C ALA A 464 -31.47 -37.42 -32.75
N ILE A 465 -30.72 -38.04 -33.65
CA ILE A 465 -31.19 -38.98 -34.68
C ILE A 465 -30.05 -39.98 -34.98
N THR A 466 -30.42 -41.24 -35.22
CA THR A 466 -29.51 -42.33 -35.62
C THR A 466 -29.51 -42.55 -37.13
N GLU A 467 -28.49 -43.22 -37.69
CA GLU A 467 -28.44 -43.49 -39.13
C GLU A 467 -29.65 -44.30 -39.63
N GLU A 468 -30.18 -45.21 -38.82
CA GLU A 468 -31.37 -46.00 -39.14
C GLU A 468 -32.62 -45.11 -39.21
N GLU A 469 -32.78 -44.19 -38.26
CA GLU A 469 -33.86 -43.20 -38.30
C GLU A 469 -33.75 -42.27 -39.52
N VAL A 470 -32.54 -41.86 -39.93
CA VAL A 470 -32.34 -41.07 -41.16
C VAL A 470 -32.80 -41.84 -42.39
N LYS A 471 -32.43 -43.13 -42.53
CA LYS A 471 -32.88 -44.00 -43.62
C LYS A 471 -34.40 -44.18 -43.61
N ASN A 472 -35.02 -44.22 -42.43
CA ASN A 472 -36.47 -44.30 -42.28
C ASN A 472 -37.19 -42.97 -42.61
N LEU A 473 -36.52 -41.81 -42.66
CA LEU A 473 -37.14 -40.56 -43.13
C LEU A 473 -37.58 -40.64 -44.60
N PHE A 474 -36.88 -41.42 -45.43
CA PHE A 474 -37.32 -41.72 -46.80
C PHE A 474 -38.69 -42.40 -46.80
N GLN A 475 -38.93 -43.36 -45.89
CA GLN A 475 -40.21 -44.06 -45.82
C GLN A 475 -41.37 -43.14 -45.44
N LEU A 476 -41.14 -42.10 -44.62
CA LEU A 476 -42.15 -41.07 -44.35
C LEU A 476 -42.52 -40.28 -45.61
N TRP A 477 -41.57 -40.00 -46.49
CA TRP A 477 -41.80 -39.31 -47.76
C TRP A 477 -42.41 -40.22 -48.83
N ASN A 478 -41.93 -41.47 -48.95
CA ASN A 478 -42.45 -42.49 -49.85
C ASN A 478 -43.90 -42.88 -49.49
N SER A 479 -44.22 -42.94 -48.19
CA SER A 479 -45.59 -43.10 -47.69
C SER A 479 -46.48 -41.92 -48.05
N ALA A 480 -45.94 -40.68 -48.05
CA ALA A 480 -46.68 -39.52 -48.54
C ALA A 480 -46.98 -39.63 -50.04
N LEU A 481 -46.06 -40.14 -50.88
CA LEU A 481 -46.35 -40.43 -52.29
C LEU A 481 -47.50 -41.44 -52.43
N ALA A 482 -47.57 -42.45 -51.57
CA ALA A 482 -48.60 -43.49 -51.61
C ALA A 482 -50.03 -42.95 -51.35
N THR A 483 -50.16 -41.80 -50.69
CA THR A 483 -51.46 -41.13 -50.49
C THR A 483 -52.05 -40.57 -51.79
N LEU A 484 -51.22 -40.35 -52.81
CA LEU A 484 -51.54 -39.60 -54.04
C LEU A 484 -52.03 -38.16 -53.80
N ASP A 485 -51.79 -37.59 -52.60
CA ASP A 485 -52.06 -36.19 -52.27
C ASP A 485 -50.78 -35.32 -52.38
N PRO A 486 -50.72 -34.38 -53.35
CA PRO A 486 -49.62 -33.43 -53.50
C PRO A 486 -49.35 -32.58 -52.25
N ASP A 487 -50.39 -32.27 -51.48
CA ASP A 487 -50.32 -31.42 -50.28
C ASP A 487 -49.64 -32.16 -49.12
N ALA A 488 -49.98 -33.45 -48.93
CA ALA A 488 -49.30 -34.36 -48.00
C ALA A 488 -47.80 -34.54 -48.33
N VAL A 489 -47.44 -34.61 -49.62
CA VAL A 489 -46.03 -34.71 -50.04
C VAL A 489 -45.31 -33.38 -49.81
N ALA A 490 -45.90 -32.25 -50.18
CA ALA A 490 -45.31 -30.92 -49.96
C ALA A 490 -45.07 -30.63 -48.46
N LYS A 491 -45.97 -31.08 -47.57
CA LYS A 491 -45.85 -30.98 -46.10
C LYS A 491 -44.65 -31.74 -45.49
N ARG A 492 -43.95 -32.59 -46.25
CA ARG A 492 -42.69 -33.23 -45.83
C ARG A 492 -41.45 -32.34 -46.02
N TYR A 493 -41.56 -31.27 -46.80
CA TYR A 493 -40.48 -30.30 -47.02
C TYR A 493 -40.49 -29.20 -45.94
N ALA A 494 -39.34 -28.55 -45.75
CA ALA A 494 -39.17 -27.39 -44.88
C ALA A 494 -39.75 -26.13 -45.56
N LYS A 495 -40.00 -25.06 -44.79
CA LYS A 495 -40.53 -23.76 -45.30
C LYS A 495 -39.69 -23.14 -46.42
N LYS A 496 -38.40 -23.47 -46.49
CA LYS A 496 -37.46 -23.05 -47.55
C LYS A 496 -36.86 -24.26 -48.31
N GLY A 497 -37.65 -25.32 -48.44
CA GLY A 497 -37.23 -26.56 -49.11
C GLY A 497 -36.94 -26.34 -50.60
N VAL A 498 -35.88 -26.97 -51.10
CA VAL A 498 -35.55 -26.98 -52.53
C VAL A 498 -35.70 -28.40 -53.08
N LEU A 499 -36.44 -28.55 -54.19
CA LEU A 499 -36.56 -29.77 -54.96
C LEU A 499 -36.01 -29.56 -56.38
N LEU A 500 -35.07 -30.41 -56.76
CA LEU A 500 -34.53 -30.58 -58.11
C LEU A 500 -35.05 -31.93 -58.65
N PRO A 501 -36.19 -31.94 -59.35
CA PRO A 501 -36.89 -33.17 -59.73
C PRO A 501 -36.35 -33.82 -61.00
N THR A 502 -36.56 -35.13 -61.14
CA THR A 502 -36.05 -35.93 -62.26
C THR A 502 -36.63 -35.56 -63.63
N VAL A 503 -37.86 -35.03 -63.68
CA VAL A 503 -38.63 -34.84 -64.92
C VAL A 503 -39.04 -33.38 -65.17
N SER A 504 -38.25 -32.42 -64.67
CA SER A 504 -38.47 -30.99 -64.91
C SER A 504 -37.20 -30.17 -64.69
N ASP A 505 -36.82 -29.37 -65.69
CA ASP A 505 -35.66 -28.46 -65.63
C ASP A 505 -35.87 -27.23 -64.73
N VAL A 506 -37.08 -27.04 -64.18
CA VAL A 506 -37.43 -25.93 -63.28
C VAL A 506 -37.27 -26.36 -61.81
N PRO A 507 -36.32 -25.77 -61.05
CA PRO A 507 -36.21 -25.96 -59.61
C PRO A 507 -37.49 -25.54 -58.88
N ARG A 508 -37.86 -26.24 -57.82
CA ARG A 508 -38.96 -25.85 -56.93
C ARG A 508 -38.37 -25.36 -55.61
N THR A 509 -38.59 -24.10 -55.27
CA THR A 509 -37.89 -23.39 -54.17
C THR A 509 -38.78 -22.96 -53.01
N ASP A 510 -40.06 -23.31 -53.08
CA ASP A 510 -41.08 -23.01 -52.08
C ASP A 510 -42.19 -24.09 -52.09
N TYR A 511 -43.11 -23.98 -51.15
CA TYR A 511 -44.17 -24.96 -50.92
C TYR A 511 -45.11 -25.15 -52.13
N ASP A 512 -45.54 -24.05 -52.76
CA ASP A 512 -46.51 -24.10 -53.86
C ASP A 512 -45.88 -24.67 -55.12
N LEU A 513 -44.64 -24.27 -55.41
CA LEU A 513 -43.82 -24.83 -56.48
C LEU A 513 -43.55 -26.34 -56.31
N ILE A 514 -43.31 -26.79 -55.08
CA ILE A 514 -43.14 -28.22 -54.77
C ILE A 514 -44.46 -28.98 -54.96
N LYS A 515 -45.58 -28.42 -54.50
CA LYS A 515 -46.92 -29.01 -54.62
C LYS A 515 -47.33 -29.18 -56.08
N ASP A 516 -47.19 -28.14 -56.90
CA ASP A 516 -47.42 -28.13 -58.36
C ASP A 516 -46.75 -29.33 -59.05
N TYR A 517 -45.46 -29.57 -58.76
CA TYR A 517 -44.74 -30.70 -59.33
C TYR A 517 -45.39 -32.05 -59.00
N PHE A 518 -45.85 -32.23 -57.75
CA PHE A 518 -46.49 -33.47 -57.32
C PHE A 518 -47.92 -33.66 -57.86
N GLU A 519 -48.66 -32.59 -58.22
CA GLU A 519 -49.94 -32.70 -58.96
C GLU A 519 -49.78 -33.40 -60.31
N GLY A 520 -48.64 -33.22 -60.96
CA GLY A 520 -48.26 -33.95 -62.17
C GLY A 520 -47.69 -35.34 -61.87
N PHE A 521 -46.69 -35.42 -60.98
CA PHE A 521 -45.90 -36.62 -60.75
C PHE A 521 -46.71 -37.78 -60.13
N LEU A 522 -47.62 -37.50 -59.20
CA LEU A 522 -48.39 -38.53 -58.49
C LEU A 522 -49.37 -39.30 -59.39
N LYS A 523 -49.77 -38.73 -60.54
CA LYS A 523 -50.59 -39.42 -61.56
C LYS A 523 -49.93 -40.71 -62.08
N LYS A 524 -48.59 -40.83 -61.98
CA LYS A 524 -47.83 -42.04 -62.35
C LYS A 524 -47.86 -43.14 -61.28
N LYS A 525 -48.46 -42.88 -60.12
CA LYS A 525 -48.45 -43.72 -58.90
C LYS A 525 -47.03 -44.18 -58.50
N PRO A 526 -46.08 -43.25 -58.32
CA PRO A 526 -44.68 -43.57 -58.05
C PRO A 526 -44.50 -44.15 -56.65
N GLN A 527 -43.74 -45.25 -56.54
CA GLN A 527 -43.24 -45.81 -55.28
C GLN A 527 -41.75 -46.15 -55.41
N GLY A 528 -40.94 -45.72 -54.46
CA GLY A 528 -39.49 -45.88 -54.49
C GLY A 528 -38.95 -46.92 -53.51
N GLU A 529 -37.84 -47.55 -53.87
CA GLU A 529 -37.05 -48.45 -53.04
C GLU A 529 -35.58 -47.99 -53.03
N ILE A 530 -34.99 -47.78 -51.85
CA ILE A 530 -33.57 -47.45 -51.71
C ILE A 530 -32.74 -48.71 -51.95
N LEU A 531 -31.81 -48.65 -52.91
CA LEU A 531 -30.85 -49.72 -53.22
C LEU A 531 -29.49 -49.50 -52.56
N GLU A 532 -29.09 -48.23 -52.40
CA GLU A 532 -27.84 -47.82 -51.77
C GLU A 532 -28.07 -46.50 -51.02
N SER A 533 -27.48 -46.36 -49.83
CA SER A 533 -27.64 -45.21 -48.93
C SER A 533 -26.35 -44.93 -48.17
N HIS A 534 -25.94 -43.66 -48.18
CA HIS A 534 -24.81 -43.10 -47.45
C HIS A 534 -25.32 -41.95 -46.59
N VAL A 535 -25.26 -42.14 -45.26
CA VAL A 535 -25.79 -41.18 -44.30
C VAL A 535 -24.69 -40.25 -43.77
N THR A 536 -25.04 -39.01 -43.49
CA THR A 536 -24.21 -38.07 -42.74
C THR A 536 -25.09 -37.30 -41.75
N ILE A 537 -24.65 -37.18 -40.49
CA ILE A 537 -25.40 -36.53 -39.42
C ILE A 537 -24.59 -35.36 -38.88
N GLY A 538 -25.25 -34.22 -38.68
CA GLY A 538 -24.69 -33.03 -38.04
C GLY A 538 -25.70 -32.38 -37.09
N ASN A 539 -25.32 -31.24 -36.51
CA ASN A 539 -26.15 -30.57 -35.51
C ASN A 539 -27.45 -30.02 -36.14
N ASN A 540 -28.59 -30.63 -35.81
CA ASN A 540 -29.93 -30.30 -36.34
C ASN A 540 -30.10 -30.44 -37.87
N TRP A 541 -29.21 -31.16 -38.54
CA TRP A 541 -29.33 -31.54 -39.95
C TRP A 541 -28.77 -32.94 -40.19
N CYS A 542 -29.30 -33.64 -41.19
CA CYS A 542 -28.73 -34.90 -41.67
C CYS A 542 -28.94 -35.04 -43.17
N GLN A 543 -28.19 -35.93 -43.80
CA GLN A 543 -28.26 -36.23 -45.22
C GLN A 543 -28.31 -37.74 -45.43
N ASP A 544 -29.10 -38.16 -46.41
CA ASP A 544 -29.04 -39.48 -47.02
C ASP A 544 -28.88 -39.31 -48.54
N ALA A 545 -27.87 -39.94 -49.12
CA ALA A 545 -27.62 -39.90 -50.56
C ALA A 545 -27.20 -41.26 -51.09
N GLY A 546 -27.62 -41.58 -52.31
CA GLY A 546 -27.33 -42.89 -52.89
C GLY A 546 -28.16 -43.18 -54.14
N ILE A 547 -28.58 -44.44 -54.28
CA ILE A 547 -29.28 -44.95 -55.47
C ILE A 547 -30.62 -45.54 -55.03
N TYR A 548 -31.67 -45.21 -55.77
CA TYR A 548 -33.00 -45.80 -55.60
C TYR A 548 -33.59 -46.29 -56.93
N GLU A 549 -34.63 -47.11 -56.85
CA GLU A 549 -35.46 -47.50 -57.98
C GLU A 549 -36.92 -47.12 -57.73
N PHE A 550 -37.52 -46.40 -58.67
CA PHE A 550 -38.94 -46.10 -58.68
C PHE A 550 -39.70 -47.08 -59.55
N THR A 551 -40.80 -47.62 -59.03
CA THR A 551 -41.83 -48.31 -59.83
C THR A 551 -43.01 -47.35 -60.05
N MET A 552 -43.40 -47.16 -61.31
CA MET A 552 -44.54 -46.33 -61.71
C MET A 552 -45.81 -47.18 -61.74
N GLY A 553 -46.61 -47.17 -60.67
CA GLY A 553 -47.82 -48.02 -60.55
C GLY A 553 -48.92 -47.77 -61.58
N ALA A 554 -48.80 -46.75 -62.43
CA ALA A 554 -49.68 -46.54 -63.58
C ALA A 554 -49.32 -47.38 -64.82
N THR A 555 -48.06 -47.83 -64.96
CA THR A 555 -47.54 -48.53 -66.16
C THR A 555 -46.76 -49.81 -65.84
N GLY A 556 -46.19 -49.91 -64.62
CA GLY A 556 -45.24 -50.95 -64.24
C GLY A 556 -43.77 -50.59 -64.50
N ASP A 557 -43.50 -49.42 -65.11
CA ASP A 557 -42.13 -49.02 -65.46
C ASP A 557 -41.23 -48.86 -64.23
N LYS A 558 -40.00 -49.37 -64.33
CA LYS A 558 -38.95 -49.24 -63.30
C LYS A 558 -37.86 -48.27 -63.75
N VAL A 559 -37.54 -47.28 -62.91
CA VAL A 559 -36.56 -46.22 -63.19
C VAL A 559 -35.57 -46.11 -62.04
N LYS A 560 -34.29 -46.42 -62.31
CA LYS A 560 -33.20 -46.17 -61.37
C LYS A 560 -32.72 -44.73 -61.43
N GLY A 561 -32.39 -44.18 -60.27
CA GLY A 561 -31.85 -42.83 -60.16
C GLY A 561 -30.94 -42.64 -58.95
N ARG A 562 -30.16 -41.57 -59.01
CA ARG A 562 -29.35 -41.06 -57.89
C ARG A 562 -30.17 -40.03 -57.13
N TYR A 563 -30.12 -40.08 -55.81
CA TYR A 563 -30.81 -39.14 -54.95
C TYR A 563 -29.89 -38.50 -53.91
N SER A 564 -30.29 -37.33 -53.43
CA SER A 564 -29.88 -36.83 -52.12
C SER A 564 -31.06 -36.15 -51.43
N PHE A 565 -31.30 -36.52 -50.18
CA PHE A 565 -32.18 -35.82 -49.25
C PHE A 565 -31.31 -35.18 -48.17
N VAL A 566 -31.47 -33.88 -47.94
CA VAL A 566 -30.92 -33.18 -46.77
C VAL A 566 -32.08 -32.76 -45.90
N TYR A 567 -32.13 -33.24 -44.68
CA TYR A 567 -33.16 -32.95 -43.70
C TYR A 567 -32.67 -31.93 -42.67
N VAL A 568 -33.59 -31.12 -42.16
CA VAL A 568 -33.38 -30.21 -41.01
C VAL A 568 -34.48 -30.44 -39.98
N TRP A 569 -34.17 -30.15 -38.72
CA TRP A 569 -35.16 -30.16 -37.64
C TRP A 569 -35.95 -28.84 -37.64
N GLU A 570 -37.20 -28.87 -38.10
CA GLU A 570 -38.09 -27.71 -38.20
C GLU A 570 -39.47 -28.03 -37.61
N ASP A 571 -40.01 -27.12 -36.79
CA ASP A 571 -41.33 -27.25 -36.13
C ASP A 571 -41.54 -28.60 -35.40
N GLY A 572 -40.48 -29.16 -34.80
CA GLY A 572 -40.53 -30.43 -34.07
C GLY A 572 -40.56 -31.69 -34.95
N GLN A 573 -40.18 -31.58 -36.23
CA GLN A 573 -40.11 -32.69 -37.18
C GLN A 573 -38.85 -32.61 -38.05
N TRP A 574 -38.34 -33.76 -38.49
CA TRP A 574 -37.38 -33.81 -39.59
C TRP A 574 -38.11 -33.51 -40.91
N LYS A 575 -37.71 -32.41 -41.56
CA LYS A 575 -38.26 -31.89 -42.83
C LYS A 575 -37.19 -31.88 -43.91
N ILE A 576 -37.58 -32.13 -45.15
CA ILE A 576 -36.67 -32.09 -46.31
C ILE A 576 -36.34 -30.62 -46.65
N SER A 577 -35.09 -30.23 -46.44
CA SER A 577 -34.55 -28.91 -46.83
C SER A 577 -34.02 -28.89 -48.27
N HIS A 578 -33.49 -30.01 -48.76
CA HIS A 578 -33.04 -30.16 -50.13
C HIS A 578 -33.30 -31.59 -50.61
N HIS A 579 -33.86 -31.74 -51.81
CA HIS A 579 -34.04 -33.02 -52.49
C HIS A 579 -33.55 -32.88 -53.93
N HIS A 580 -32.54 -33.65 -54.31
CA HIS A 580 -32.13 -33.80 -55.71
C HIS A 580 -32.43 -35.23 -56.18
N SER A 581 -32.97 -35.35 -57.39
CA SER A 581 -33.18 -36.63 -58.08
C SER A 581 -32.74 -36.55 -59.53
N SER A 582 -31.93 -37.51 -59.97
CA SER A 582 -31.57 -37.68 -61.39
C SER A 582 -31.66 -39.13 -61.82
N VAL A 583 -32.06 -39.39 -63.07
CA VAL A 583 -31.92 -40.72 -63.70
C VAL A 583 -30.44 -41.13 -63.78
N MET A 584 -30.19 -42.44 -63.86
CA MET A 584 -28.84 -42.94 -64.16
C MET A 584 -28.40 -42.48 -65.56
N PRO A 585 -27.24 -41.80 -65.71
CA PRO A 585 -26.78 -41.30 -67.01
C PRO A 585 -26.47 -42.41 -68.00
N GLU A 586 -26.07 -43.60 -67.54
CA GLU A 586 -25.74 -44.75 -68.38
C GLU A 586 -26.94 -45.28 -69.18
N ALA A 587 -28.17 -45.02 -68.72
CA ALA A 587 -29.39 -45.36 -69.44
C ALA A 587 -29.57 -44.54 -70.74
N PHE A 588 -28.83 -43.43 -70.89
CA PHE A 588 -28.90 -42.54 -72.05
C PHE A 588 -27.55 -42.36 -72.77
N LEU A 589 -26.42 -42.51 -72.05
CA LEU A 589 -25.07 -42.24 -72.56
C LEU A 589 -24.19 -43.49 -72.72
N GLY A 590 -24.70 -44.67 -72.33
CA GLY A 590 -23.91 -45.90 -72.30
C GLY A 590 -23.05 -46.05 -71.03
N SER A 591 -22.45 -47.23 -70.87
CA SER A 591 -21.65 -47.56 -69.68
C SER A 591 -20.32 -46.83 -69.63
N SER A 592 -20.11 -46.00 -68.61
CA SER A 592 -18.82 -45.38 -68.31
C SER A 592 -17.76 -46.42 -67.86
N PRO A 593 -16.45 -46.18 -68.10
CA PRO A 593 -15.38 -47.01 -67.56
C PRO A 593 -15.44 -47.07 -66.02
N LYS A 594 -15.39 -48.27 -65.45
CA LYS A 594 -15.36 -48.43 -63.98
C LYS A 594 -14.06 -47.85 -63.41
N PRO A 595 -14.11 -47.08 -62.30
CA PRO A 595 -12.90 -46.60 -61.63
C PRO A 595 -11.98 -47.75 -61.19
N ALA A 596 -10.67 -47.58 -61.38
CA ALA A 596 -9.67 -48.53 -60.93
C ALA A 596 -9.48 -48.43 -59.39
N VAL A 597 -10.29 -49.18 -58.64
CA VAL A 597 -10.17 -49.26 -57.18
C VAL A 597 -8.90 -50.03 -56.81
N LYS A 598 -7.90 -49.34 -56.23
CA LYS A 598 -6.80 -50.01 -55.52
C LYS A 598 -7.40 -50.71 -54.30
N LYS A 599 -7.20 -52.02 -54.18
CA LYS A 599 -7.41 -52.72 -52.90
C LYS A 599 -6.32 -52.28 -51.93
N GLU A 600 -6.70 -51.63 -50.83
CA GLU A 600 -5.77 -51.46 -49.71
C GLU A 600 -5.63 -52.78 -48.97
N GLU A 601 -4.39 -53.18 -48.68
CA GLU A 601 -4.12 -54.32 -47.81
C GLU A 601 -4.37 -53.92 -46.36
N VAL A 602 -5.27 -54.65 -45.69
CA VAL A 602 -5.51 -54.50 -44.26
C VAL A 602 -4.25 -54.90 -43.50
N LYS A 603 -3.49 -53.92 -43.01
CA LYS A 603 -2.45 -54.17 -42.01
C LYS A 603 -3.11 -54.70 -40.75
N LYS A 604 -2.71 -55.88 -40.30
CA LYS A 604 -2.98 -56.35 -38.94
C LYS A 604 -2.21 -55.45 -37.96
N GLU A 605 -2.91 -54.82 -37.03
CA GLU A 605 -2.28 -54.22 -35.87
C GLU A 605 -1.81 -55.32 -34.90
N GLU A 606 -0.63 -55.14 -34.32
CA GLU A 606 -0.14 -55.98 -33.23
C GLU A 606 -0.84 -55.62 -31.90
N PRO A 607 -1.05 -56.58 -30.99
CA PRO A 607 -1.66 -56.29 -29.70
C PRO A 607 -0.74 -55.47 -28.80
N ALA A 608 -1.28 -54.42 -28.18
CA ALA A 608 -0.55 -53.56 -27.26
C ALA A 608 -0.10 -54.31 -26.00
N MET A 609 1.12 -54.03 -25.51
CA MET A 609 1.59 -54.51 -24.22
C MET A 609 0.80 -53.90 -23.05
N PRO A 610 0.58 -54.64 -21.95
CA PRO A 610 -0.03 -54.11 -20.74
C PRO A 610 0.96 -53.19 -20.00
N LEU A 611 0.45 -52.06 -19.49
CA LEU A 611 1.18 -51.18 -18.60
C LEU A 611 1.24 -51.78 -17.18
N LEU A 612 2.43 -51.65 -16.56
CA LEU A 612 2.68 -51.84 -15.12
C LEU A 612 2.52 -50.51 -14.36
#